data_AF-A0A1W2LXJ5-F1
#
_entry.id   AF-A0A1W2LXJ5-F1
#
_cell.length_a   1.000
_cell.length_b   1.000
_cell.length_c   1.000
_cell.angle_alpha   90.00
_cell.angle_beta   90.00
_cell.angle_gamma   90.00
#
_symmetry.space_group_name_H-M   'P 1'
#
loop_
_entity.id
_entity.type
_entity.pdbx_description
1 polymer ?
#
loop_
_entity_poly.entity_id
_entity_poly.type
_entity_poly.pdbx_seq_one_letter_code
_entity_poly.pdbx_strand_id
1 'polypeptide(L)'
;MQRVLATYTATYSPRVHAAAKQASQGSDADRDRFVRTGFAEAKALDTAAREADEQHRQVIAAEERDFVRLLSVSDPGEQVRLAAQHALRPGSTDTDVREFFATGWMAAAALDVEIFRLRTQDAGIQYHAVIPRLVAEAETAELEARNASEAAAEQARLVAARAWATTREKAEEARQAWEAERQLCLEQARYWQTVKDRAAAETDPVWATIVTGAEKQRGGWTTETTFAGDEAGRWAEARDQAQQGYDRMTTRP
;
A
#
# COMPACT_ATOMS: atom_id res chain seq x y z
N MET A 1 -4.24 -19.18 2.83
CA MET A 1 -3.53 -19.61 4.07
C MET A 1 -2.31 -18.76 4.40
N GLN A 2 -1.47 -18.37 3.42
CA GLN A 2 -0.31 -17.50 3.69
C GLN A 2 -0.65 -16.21 4.44
N ARG A 3 -1.74 -15.52 4.09
CA ARG A 3 -2.18 -14.32 4.82
C ARG A 3 -2.50 -14.59 6.28
N VAL A 4 -3.17 -15.71 6.58
CA VAL A 4 -3.47 -16.11 7.97
C VAL A 4 -2.19 -16.44 8.74
N LEU A 5 -1.24 -17.14 8.13
CA LEU A 5 0.06 -17.45 8.76
C LEU A 5 0.93 -16.21 8.99
N ALA A 6 0.77 -15.17 8.16
CA ALA A 6 1.45 -13.89 8.32
C ALA A 6 0.82 -13.03 9.43
N THR A 7 -0.49 -13.15 9.63
CA THR A 7 -1.25 -12.40 10.65
C THR A 7 -1.22 -13.06 12.03
N TYR A 8 -1.40 -14.37 12.11
CA TYR A 8 -1.50 -15.13 13.34
C TYR A 8 -0.20 -15.89 13.57
N THR A 9 0.70 -15.30 14.38
CA THR A 9 2.01 -15.89 14.66
C THR A 9 1.89 -17.05 15.66
N ALA A 10 2.85 -17.98 15.63
CA ALA A 10 2.90 -19.08 16.60
C ALA A 10 3.00 -18.61 18.05
N THR A 11 3.59 -17.43 18.28
CA THR A 11 3.72 -16.84 19.61
C THR A 11 2.40 -16.30 20.14
N TYR A 12 1.62 -15.62 19.30
CA TYR A 12 0.41 -14.91 19.74
C TYR A 12 -0.87 -15.73 19.56
N SER A 13 -0.94 -16.53 18.50
CA SER A 13 -2.10 -17.36 18.18
C SER A 13 -1.63 -18.74 17.75
N PRO A 14 -1.05 -19.52 18.70
CA PRO A 14 -0.43 -20.80 18.41
C PRO A 14 -1.40 -21.77 17.74
N ARG A 15 -2.67 -21.79 18.15
CA ARG A 15 -3.66 -22.73 17.59
C ARG A 15 -4.10 -22.29 16.20
N VAL A 16 -4.34 -20.99 15.97
CA VAL A 16 -4.65 -20.48 14.62
C VAL A 16 -3.47 -20.69 13.69
N HIS A 17 -2.23 -20.43 14.14
CA HIS A 17 -1.02 -20.63 13.35
C HIS A 17 -0.83 -22.10 12.97
N ALA A 18 -0.97 -23.02 13.95
CA ALA A 18 -0.86 -24.45 13.70
C ALA A 18 -1.94 -24.95 12.73
N ALA A 19 -3.20 -24.54 12.95
CA ALA A 19 -4.33 -24.93 12.10
C ALA A 19 -4.16 -24.39 10.66
N ALA A 20 -3.72 -23.15 10.50
CA ALA A 20 -3.44 -22.56 9.19
C ALA A 20 -2.26 -23.23 8.48
N LYS A 21 -1.23 -23.65 9.23
CA LYS A 21 -0.06 -24.38 8.69
C LYS A 21 -0.47 -25.76 8.21
N GLN A 22 -1.28 -26.47 9.00
CA GLN A 22 -1.81 -27.78 8.64
C GLN A 22 -2.71 -27.70 7.39
N ALA A 23 -3.63 -26.73 7.34
CA ALA A 23 -4.50 -26.51 6.18
C ALA A 23 -3.71 -26.10 4.92
N SER A 24 -2.63 -25.32 5.08
CA SER A 24 -1.72 -24.96 3.99
C SER A 24 -1.02 -26.18 3.37
N GLN A 25 -0.60 -27.12 4.21
CA GLN A 25 0.14 -28.33 3.81
C GLN A 25 -0.79 -29.48 3.37
N GLY A 26 -2.10 -29.35 3.63
CA GLY A 26 -3.12 -30.34 3.32
C GLY A 26 -3.77 -30.19 1.94
N SER A 27 -4.86 -30.93 1.75
CA SER A 27 -5.69 -30.96 0.56
C SER A 27 -6.61 -29.75 0.43
N ASP A 28 -7.29 -29.59 -0.71
CA ASP A 28 -8.31 -28.54 -0.88
C ASP A 28 -9.48 -28.70 0.10
N ALA A 29 -9.82 -29.93 0.48
CA ALA A 29 -10.83 -30.20 1.50
C ALA A 29 -10.37 -29.71 2.90
N ASP A 30 -9.08 -29.82 3.22
CA ASP A 30 -8.52 -29.30 4.48
C ASP A 30 -8.54 -27.77 4.51
N ARG A 31 -8.29 -27.14 3.35
CA ARG A 31 -8.40 -25.68 3.18
C ARG A 31 -9.84 -25.22 3.33
N ASP A 32 -10.80 -25.89 2.70
CA ASP A 32 -12.22 -25.56 2.80
C ASP A 32 -12.74 -25.72 4.23
N ARG A 33 -12.41 -26.84 4.90
CA ARG A 33 -12.77 -27.07 6.30
C ARG A 33 -12.21 -25.98 7.22
N PHE A 34 -10.95 -25.58 7.00
CA PHE A 34 -10.34 -24.51 7.77
C PHE A 34 -11.08 -23.18 7.60
N VAL A 35 -11.44 -22.82 6.36
CA VAL A 35 -12.18 -21.58 6.07
C VAL A 35 -13.57 -21.60 6.70
N ARG A 36 -14.28 -22.73 6.61
CA ARG A 36 -15.66 -22.84 7.10
C ARG A 36 -15.79 -22.77 8.61
N THR A 37 -14.95 -23.51 9.35
CA THR A 37 -15.09 -23.60 10.81
C THR A 37 -13.75 -23.61 11.54
N GLY A 38 -12.71 -24.24 10.98
CA GLY A 38 -11.44 -24.47 11.68
C GLY A 38 -10.73 -23.19 12.14
N PHE A 39 -10.82 -22.10 11.37
CA PHE A 39 -10.28 -20.80 11.77
C PHE A 39 -10.97 -20.24 13.02
N ALA A 40 -12.31 -20.22 13.02
CA ALA A 40 -13.10 -19.68 14.13
C ALA A 40 -12.91 -20.51 15.41
N GLU A 41 -12.88 -21.84 15.27
CA GLU A 41 -12.62 -22.78 16.38
C GLU A 41 -11.23 -22.56 16.98
N ALA A 42 -10.19 -22.51 16.15
CA ALA A 42 -8.82 -22.29 16.61
C ALA A 42 -8.65 -20.91 17.28
N LYS A 43 -9.29 -19.88 16.73
CA LYS A 43 -9.29 -18.53 17.29
C LYS A 43 -10.00 -18.45 18.64
N ALA A 44 -11.16 -19.11 18.78
CA ALA A 44 -11.87 -19.17 20.05
C ALA A 44 -11.02 -19.85 21.12
N LEU A 45 -10.31 -20.91 20.75
CA LEU A 45 -9.40 -21.62 21.64
C LEU A 45 -8.17 -20.77 22.05
N ASP A 46 -7.55 -20.02 21.14
CA ASP A 46 -6.46 -19.09 21.48
C ASP A 46 -6.96 -17.92 22.36
N THR A 47 -8.21 -17.51 22.18
CA THR A 47 -8.84 -16.46 23.01
C THR A 47 -9.13 -16.97 24.42
N ALA A 48 -9.77 -18.13 24.56
CA ALA A 48 -10.04 -18.75 25.85
C ALA A 48 -8.76 -19.05 26.64
N ALA A 49 -7.67 -19.44 25.97
CA ALA A 49 -6.38 -19.66 26.60
C ALA A 49 -5.79 -18.36 27.19
N ARG A 50 -5.89 -17.24 26.47
CA ARG A 50 -5.45 -15.92 26.95
C ARG A 50 -6.30 -15.39 28.09
N GLU A 51 -7.60 -15.66 28.09
CA GLU A 51 -8.50 -15.25 29.17
C GLU A 51 -8.32 -16.07 30.46
N ALA A 52 -8.01 -17.36 30.32
CA ALA A 52 -7.74 -18.25 31.45
C ALA A 52 -6.41 -17.91 32.16
N ASP A 53 -5.45 -17.34 31.44
CA ASP A 53 -4.18 -16.92 32.02
C ASP A 53 -4.31 -15.60 32.79
N GLU A 54 -4.28 -15.70 34.12
CA GLU A 54 -4.35 -14.55 35.03
C GLU A 54 -3.23 -13.53 34.80
N GLN A 55 -2.05 -13.95 34.28
CA GLN A 55 -0.97 -13.04 33.91
C GLN A 55 -1.26 -12.23 32.64
N HIS A 56 -2.15 -12.71 31.77
CA HIS A 56 -2.63 -12.00 30.57
C HIS A 56 -3.95 -11.25 30.79
N ARG A 57 -4.61 -11.45 31.94
CA ARG A 57 -5.77 -10.65 32.39
C ARG A 57 -5.31 -9.28 32.91
N GLN A 58 -4.68 -8.50 32.04
CA GLN A 58 -4.44 -7.08 32.28
C GLN A 58 -5.74 -6.31 32.03
N VAL A 59 -6.16 -5.48 32.98
CA VAL A 59 -7.21 -4.48 32.76
C VAL A 59 -6.68 -3.53 31.67
N ILE A 60 -7.43 -3.38 30.58
CA ILE A 60 -7.03 -2.46 29.51
C ILE A 60 -7.08 -1.04 30.10
N ALA A 61 -5.95 -0.34 30.07
CA ALA A 61 -5.87 1.00 30.58
C ALA A 61 -6.76 1.93 29.75
N ALA A 62 -7.30 2.98 30.38
CA ALA A 62 -8.10 3.98 29.67
C ALA A 62 -7.32 4.57 28.48
N GLU A 63 -6.02 4.77 28.64
CA GLU A 63 -5.11 5.29 27.62
C GLU A 63 -4.98 4.38 26.39
N GLU A 64 -5.03 3.06 26.56
CA GLU A 64 -5.00 2.09 25.46
C GLU A 64 -6.31 2.13 24.66
N ARG A 65 -7.45 2.19 25.35
CA ARG A 65 -8.76 2.37 24.71
C ARG A 65 -8.85 3.71 23.99
N ASP A 66 -8.32 4.77 24.58
CA ASP A 66 -8.27 6.11 23.98
C ASP A 66 -7.37 6.13 22.75
N PHE A 67 -6.25 5.38 22.77
CA PHE A 67 -5.41 5.20 21.60
C PHE A 67 -6.14 4.47 20.47
N VAL A 68 -6.83 3.34 20.74
CA VAL A 68 -7.64 2.67 19.71
C VAL A 68 -8.75 3.60 19.18
N ARG A 69 -9.32 4.46 20.02
CA ARG A 69 -10.32 5.44 19.58
C ARG A 69 -9.71 6.48 18.65
N LEU A 70 -8.52 6.99 18.96
CA LEU A 70 -7.79 7.88 18.07
C LEU A 70 -7.53 7.20 16.71
N LEU A 71 -7.06 5.96 16.71
CA LEU A 71 -6.83 5.19 15.48
C LEU A 71 -8.11 5.04 14.65
N SER A 72 -9.25 4.78 15.30
CA SER A 72 -10.54 4.56 14.62
C SER A 72 -11.03 5.77 13.80
N VAL A 73 -10.51 6.96 14.09
CA VAL A 73 -10.89 8.23 13.44
C VAL A 73 -9.77 8.78 12.57
N SER A 74 -8.53 8.70 13.04
CA SER A 74 -7.43 9.51 12.52
C SER A 74 -6.27 8.72 11.94
N ASP A 75 -6.29 7.38 12.00
CA ASP A 75 -5.24 6.59 11.34
C ASP A 75 -5.28 6.86 9.81
N PRO A 76 -4.16 7.07 9.13
CA PRO A 76 -4.14 7.28 7.68
C PRO A 76 -4.57 6.05 6.88
N GLY A 77 -4.34 4.84 7.39
CA GLY A 77 -4.77 3.57 6.81
C GLY A 77 -6.27 3.31 7.04
N GLU A 78 -7.01 3.05 5.96
CA GLU A 78 -8.44 2.79 6.05
C GLU A 78 -8.75 1.48 6.77
N GLN A 79 -7.98 0.44 6.50
CA GLN A 79 -8.19 -0.87 7.12
C GLN A 79 -7.86 -0.79 8.61
N VAL A 80 -6.83 -0.04 9.00
CA VAL A 80 -6.56 0.20 10.43
C VAL A 80 -7.71 0.94 11.10
N ARG A 81 -8.26 2.00 10.48
CA ARG A 81 -9.44 2.70 11.01
C ARG A 81 -10.61 1.72 11.22
N LEU A 82 -10.92 0.90 10.22
CA LEU A 82 -12.02 -0.07 10.28
C LEU A 82 -11.78 -1.14 11.36
N ALA A 83 -10.56 -1.66 11.48
CA ALA A 83 -10.22 -2.62 12.52
C ALA A 83 -10.34 -2.03 13.94
N ALA A 84 -9.93 -0.77 14.12
CA ALA A 84 -10.07 -0.06 15.38
C ALA A 84 -11.55 0.24 15.71
N GLN A 85 -12.35 0.65 14.72
CA GLN A 85 -13.81 0.80 14.89
C GLN A 85 -14.46 -0.53 15.29
N HIS A 86 -14.06 -1.64 14.69
CA HIS A 86 -14.56 -2.97 15.05
C HIS A 86 -14.20 -3.36 16.48
N ALA A 87 -12.99 -3.05 16.95
CA ALA A 87 -12.57 -3.31 18.33
C ALA A 87 -13.37 -2.48 19.36
N LEU A 88 -13.91 -1.33 18.94
CA LEU A 88 -14.69 -0.41 19.77
C LEU A 88 -16.21 -0.46 19.51
N ARG A 89 -16.68 -1.47 18.76
CA ARG A 89 -18.10 -1.61 18.41
C ARG A 89 -19.00 -1.72 19.66
N PRO A 90 -20.30 -1.36 19.56
CA PRO A 90 -21.24 -1.57 20.66
C PRO A 90 -21.21 -3.02 21.17
N GLY A 91 -21.07 -3.19 22.49
CA GLY A 91 -20.93 -4.49 23.12
C GLY A 91 -19.50 -5.07 23.15
N SER A 92 -18.49 -4.33 22.71
CA SER A 92 -17.09 -4.77 22.81
C SER A 92 -16.58 -4.78 24.24
N THR A 93 -15.61 -5.66 24.49
CA THR A 93 -14.99 -5.91 25.80
C THR A 93 -13.50 -5.60 25.75
N ASP A 94 -12.82 -5.67 26.90
CA ASP A 94 -11.35 -5.56 26.95
C ASP A 94 -10.67 -6.64 26.10
N THR A 95 -11.30 -7.81 25.92
CA THR A 95 -10.83 -8.87 25.04
C THR A 95 -10.74 -8.41 23.58
N ASP A 96 -11.70 -7.65 23.07
CA ASP A 96 -11.70 -7.13 21.70
C ASP A 96 -10.55 -6.15 21.46
N VAL A 97 -10.31 -5.26 22.43
CA VAL A 97 -9.20 -4.28 22.36
C VAL A 97 -7.85 -4.98 22.42
N ARG A 98 -7.72 -6.01 23.28
CA ARG A 98 -6.51 -6.83 23.33
C ARG A 98 -6.27 -7.58 22.02
N GLU A 99 -7.32 -8.14 21.41
CA GLU A 99 -7.23 -8.81 20.11
C GLU A 99 -6.84 -7.87 18.97
N PHE A 100 -7.25 -6.60 19.05
CA PHE A 100 -6.81 -5.58 18.11
C PHE A 100 -5.29 -5.36 18.19
N PHE A 101 -4.73 -5.07 19.37
CA PHE A 101 -3.28 -4.85 19.51
C PHE A 101 -2.46 -6.07 19.11
N ALA A 102 -2.95 -7.22 19.50
CA ALA A 102 -2.39 -8.52 19.23
C ALA A 102 -2.17 -8.89 17.76
N THR A 103 -3.23 -8.72 16.97
CA THR A 103 -3.30 -9.27 15.60
C THR A 103 -4.02 -8.33 14.66
N GLY A 104 -5.15 -7.74 15.10
CA GLY A 104 -6.01 -6.93 14.24
C GLY A 104 -5.31 -5.73 13.63
N TRP A 105 -4.51 -5.01 14.42
CA TRP A 105 -3.85 -3.78 13.98
C TRP A 105 -2.81 -4.04 12.90
N MET A 106 -1.87 -4.98 13.14
CA MET A 106 -0.81 -5.28 12.17
C MET A 106 -1.33 -5.95 10.91
N ALA A 107 -2.40 -6.75 11.01
CA ALA A 107 -3.07 -7.34 9.85
C ALA A 107 -3.72 -6.26 8.98
N ALA A 108 -4.43 -5.33 9.60
CA ALA A 108 -5.07 -4.22 8.92
C ALA A 108 -4.05 -3.31 8.24
N ALA A 109 -2.97 -2.96 8.95
CA ALA A 109 -1.88 -2.16 8.39
C ALA A 109 -1.21 -2.82 7.17
N ALA A 110 -1.00 -4.15 7.22
CA ALA A 110 -0.48 -4.88 6.08
C ALA A 110 -1.45 -4.86 4.89
N LEU A 111 -2.76 -4.96 5.16
CA LEU A 111 -3.79 -4.89 4.13
C LEU A 111 -3.86 -3.50 3.48
N ASP A 112 -3.65 -2.41 4.23
CA ASP A 112 -3.56 -1.06 3.67
C ASP A 112 -2.43 -0.95 2.62
N VAL A 113 -1.25 -1.54 2.90
CA VAL A 113 -0.14 -1.60 1.93
C VAL A 113 -0.51 -2.45 0.71
N GLU A 114 -1.14 -3.61 0.91
CA GLU A 114 -1.57 -4.48 -0.20
C GLU A 114 -2.59 -3.79 -1.13
N ILE A 115 -3.58 -3.09 -0.55
CA ILE A 115 -4.58 -2.33 -1.31
C ILE A 115 -3.92 -1.18 -2.07
N PHE A 116 -3.00 -0.46 -1.43
CA PHE A 116 -2.22 0.59 -2.10
C PHE A 116 -1.47 0.04 -3.32
N ARG A 117 -0.77 -1.08 -3.17
CA ARG A 117 -0.01 -1.70 -4.26
C ARG A 117 -0.91 -2.11 -5.42
N LEU A 118 -2.07 -2.69 -5.12
CA LEU A 118 -3.03 -3.08 -6.15
C LEU A 118 -3.53 -1.86 -6.94
N ARG A 119 -3.98 -0.82 -6.24
CA ARG A 119 -4.48 0.43 -6.86
C ARG A 119 -3.42 1.07 -7.75
N THR A 120 -2.19 1.17 -7.25
CA THR A 120 -1.10 1.83 -7.98
C THR A 120 -0.59 1.01 -9.15
N GLN A 121 -0.61 -0.33 -9.07
CA GLN A 121 -0.35 -1.18 -10.23
C GLN A 121 -1.39 -0.97 -11.34
N ASP A 122 -2.68 -0.98 -10.99
CA ASP A 122 -3.76 -0.79 -11.98
C ASP A 122 -3.65 0.57 -12.67
N ALA A 123 -3.40 1.63 -11.91
CA ALA A 123 -3.17 2.97 -12.46
C ALA A 123 -1.89 3.03 -13.31
N GLY A 124 -0.81 2.39 -12.84
CA GLY A 124 0.48 2.33 -13.53
C GLY A 124 0.41 1.65 -14.90
N ILE A 125 -0.34 0.55 -15.01
CA ILE A 125 -0.52 -0.20 -16.27
C ILE A 125 -1.03 0.72 -17.38
N GLN A 126 -1.92 1.65 -17.08
CA GLN A 126 -2.46 2.58 -18.09
C GLN A 126 -1.38 3.51 -18.63
N TYR A 127 -0.56 4.11 -17.77
CA TYR A 127 0.54 4.98 -18.19
C TYR A 127 1.62 4.20 -18.97
N HIS A 128 1.97 3.00 -18.51
CA HIS A 128 2.93 2.11 -19.19
C HIS A 128 2.45 1.62 -20.55
N ALA A 129 1.14 1.56 -20.79
CA ALA A 129 0.60 1.21 -22.11
C ALA A 129 0.50 2.43 -23.05
N VAL A 130 0.08 3.59 -22.51
CA VAL A 130 -0.29 4.74 -23.34
C VAL A 130 0.92 5.59 -23.74
N ILE A 131 1.80 5.93 -22.78
CA ILE A 131 2.87 6.91 -23.03
C ILE A 131 3.90 6.38 -24.05
N PRO A 132 4.40 5.13 -23.97
CA PRO A 132 5.33 4.60 -24.97
C PRO A 132 4.74 4.59 -26.38
N ARG A 133 3.43 4.33 -26.52
CA ARG A 133 2.74 4.42 -27.81
C ARG A 133 2.71 5.85 -28.34
N LEU A 134 2.40 6.83 -27.50
CA LEU A 134 2.41 8.25 -27.89
C LEU A 134 3.82 8.74 -28.29
N VAL A 135 4.86 8.26 -27.60
CA VAL A 135 6.26 8.53 -27.98
C VAL A 135 6.53 7.98 -29.39
N ALA A 136 6.22 6.72 -29.66
CA ALA A 136 6.45 6.11 -30.97
C ALA A 136 5.66 6.80 -32.11
N GLU A 137 4.41 7.21 -31.84
CA GLU A 137 3.58 7.98 -32.77
C GLU A 137 4.22 9.36 -33.07
N ALA A 138 4.74 10.05 -32.05
CA ALA A 138 5.40 11.34 -32.21
C ALA A 138 6.74 11.24 -32.94
N GLU A 139 7.53 10.19 -32.68
CA GLU A 139 8.77 9.89 -33.41
C GLU A 139 8.51 9.60 -34.89
N THR A 140 7.43 8.85 -35.19
CA THR A 140 7.02 8.57 -36.57
C THR A 140 6.61 9.86 -37.29
N ALA A 141 5.78 10.69 -36.66
CA ALA A 141 5.37 11.98 -37.22
C ALA A 141 6.56 12.93 -37.43
N GLU A 142 7.52 12.95 -36.50
CA GLU A 142 8.75 13.74 -36.64
C GLU A 142 9.61 13.25 -37.82
N LEU A 143 9.73 11.94 -38.03
CA LEU A 143 10.46 11.38 -39.17
C LEU A 143 9.78 11.76 -40.51
N GLU A 144 8.45 11.66 -40.58
CA GLU A 144 7.68 12.10 -41.75
C GLU A 144 7.89 13.59 -42.02
N ALA A 145 7.84 14.43 -40.98
CA ALA A 145 8.07 15.86 -41.09
C ALA A 145 9.47 16.21 -41.62
N ARG A 146 10.50 15.46 -41.21
CA ARG A 146 11.88 15.63 -41.69
C ARG A 146 12.06 15.22 -43.15
N ASN A 147 11.26 14.28 -43.65
CA ASN A 147 11.33 13.78 -45.02
C ASN A 147 10.39 14.53 -45.99
N ALA A 148 9.45 15.32 -45.47
CA ALA A 148 8.52 16.11 -46.29
C ALA A 148 9.22 17.30 -46.97
N SER A 149 8.77 17.62 -48.19
CA SER A 149 9.31 18.73 -49.00
C SER A 149 8.25 19.83 -49.21
N GLU A 150 8.72 21.07 -49.39
CA GLU A 150 7.90 22.23 -49.76
C GLU A 150 6.71 22.47 -48.80
N ALA A 151 5.51 22.76 -49.33
CA ALA A 151 4.33 23.09 -48.52
C ALA A 151 3.87 21.95 -47.58
N ALA A 152 4.22 20.69 -47.90
CA ALA A 152 3.91 19.56 -47.03
C ALA A 152 4.80 19.54 -45.77
N ALA A 153 5.99 20.16 -45.81
CA ALA A 153 6.92 20.16 -44.69
C ALA A 153 6.39 20.94 -43.48
N GLU A 154 5.80 22.12 -43.70
CA GLU A 154 5.24 22.92 -42.61
C GLU A 154 4.07 22.20 -41.93
N GLN A 155 3.16 21.63 -42.72
CA GLN A 155 2.01 20.90 -42.17
C GLN A 155 2.45 19.64 -41.41
N ALA A 156 3.42 18.89 -41.92
CA ALA A 156 3.94 17.71 -41.24
C ALA A 156 4.64 18.06 -39.93
N ARG A 157 5.37 19.19 -39.87
CA ARG A 157 5.96 19.70 -38.62
C ARG A 157 4.92 20.08 -37.59
N LEU A 158 3.80 20.68 -38.00
CA LEU A 158 2.69 20.98 -37.07
C LEU A 158 2.05 19.71 -36.50
N VAL A 159 1.90 18.66 -37.31
CA VAL A 159 1.40 17.35 -36.85
C VAL A 159 2.36 16.73 -35.85
N ALA A 160 3.66 16.69 -36.15
CA ALA A 160 4.69 16.18 -35.26
C ALA A 160 4.77 16.97 -33.94
N ALA A 161 4.71 18.31 -34.00
CA ALA A 161 4.67 19.16 -32.82
C ALA A 161 3.45 18.83 -31.94
N ARG A 162 2.27 18.64 -32.53
CA ARG A 162 1.07 18.28 -31.78
C ARG A 162 1.16 16.90 -31.13
N ALA A 163 1.76 15.93 -31.83
CA ALA A 163 1.99 14.60 -31.26
C ALA A 163 2.91 14.69 -30.04
N TRP A 164 4.04 15.41 -30.16
CA TRP A 164 4.95 15.65 -29.03
C TRP A 164 4.29 16.41 -27.87
N ALA A 165 3.48 17.43 -28.14
CA ALA A 165 2.73 18.14 -27.11
C ALA A 165 1.77 17.22 -26.33
N THR A 166 1.08 16.32 -27.05
CA THR A 166 0.16 15.34 -26.45
C THR A 166 0.92 14.35 -25.56
N THR A 167 2.06 13.84 -26.02
CA THR A 167 2.95 12.97 -25.23
C THR A 167 3.42 13.68 -23.96
N ARG A 168 3.86 14.94 -24.08
CA ARG A 168 4.33 15.76 -22.96
C ARG A 168 3.24 15.93 -21.90
N GLU A 169 2.01 16.27 -22.30
CA GLU A 169 0.89 16.44 -21.38
C GLU A 169 0.57 15.15 -20.61
N LYS A 170 0.53 14.00 -21.32
CA LYS A 170 0.26 12.70 -20.68
C LYS A 170 1.39 12.24 -19.76
N ALA A 171 2.64 12.50 -20.12
CA ALA A 171 3.78 12.23 -19.25
C ALA A 171 3.77 13.11 -17.99
N GLU A 172 3.39 14.38 -18.11
CA GLU A 172 3.26 15.27 -16.94
C GLU A 172 2.12 14.85 -16.00
N GLU A 173 0.97 14.43 -16.55
CA GLU A 173 -0.13 13.86 -15.76
C GLU A 173 0.31 12.63 -14.96
N ALA A 174 1.02 11.70 -15.61
CA ALA A 174 1.56 10.51 -14.96
C ALA A 174 2.58 10.87 -13.87
N ARG A 175 3.50 11.81 -14.15
CA ARG A 175 4.49 12.31 -13.19
C ARG A 175 3.82 12.88 -11.94
N GLN A 176 2.80 13.71 -12.11
CA GLN A 176 2.08 14.32 -10.99
C GLN A 176 1.31 13.28 -10.17
N ALA A 177 0.67 12.31 -10.83
CA ALA A 177 -0.05 11.23 -10.16
C ALA A 177 0.92 10.40 -9.28
N TRP A 178 2.07 10.00 -9.81
CA TRP A 178 3.07 9.24 -9.05
C TRP A 178 3.73 10.05 -7.93
N GLU A 179 3.92 11.36 -8.12
CA GLU A 179 4.41 12.23 -7.05
C GLU A 179 3.40 12.34 -5.90
N ALA A 180 2.10 12.39 -6.19
CA ALA A 180 1.07 12.37 -5.15
C ALA A 180 1.09 11.04 -4.36
N GLU A 181 1.24 9.90 -5.04
CA GLU A 181 1.37 8.60 -4.38
C GLU A 181 2.65 8.52 -3.53
N ARG A 182 3.76 9.10 -3.99
CA ARG A 182 5.01 9.20 -3.23
C ARG A 182 4.80 9.98 -1.92
N GLN A 183 4.08 11.09 -1.95
CA GLN A 183 3.80 11.87 -0.74
C GLN A 183 2.93 11.09 0.26
N LEU A 184 1.92 10.37 -0.22
CA LEU A 184 1.09 9.52 0.64
C LEU A 184 1.94 8.44 1.34
N CYS A 185 2.84 7.78 0.61
CA CYS A 185 3.75 6.79 1.20
C CYS A 185 4.69 7.40 2.24
N LEU A 186 5.18 8.62 2.01
CA LEU A 186 6.01 9.35 2.98
C LEU A 186 5.23 9.67 4.27
N GLU A 187 3.99 10.11 4.14
CA GLU A 187 3.11 10.39 5.28
C GLU A 187 2.84 9.11 6.09
N GLN A 188 2.56 8.00 5.42
CA GLN A 188 2.40 6.70 6.06
C GLN A 188 3.68 6.26 6.79
N ALA A 189 4.85 6.37 6.15
CA ALA A 189 6.12 6.02 6.79
C ALA A 189 6.41 6.88 8.02
N ARG A 190 6.13 8.19 7.96
CA ARG A 190 6.25 9.11 9.10
C ARG A 190 5.28 8.76 10.23
N TYR A 191 4.05 8.40 9.89
CA TYR A 191 3.07 7.97 10.88
C TYR A 191 3.55 6.73 11.65
N TRP A 192 4.03 5.72 10.94
CA TRP A 192 4.58 4.51 11.57
C TRP A 192 5.84 4.77 12.39
N GLN A 193 6.64 5.77 12.00
CA GLN A 193 7.73 6.25 12.85
C GLN A 193 7.21 6.79 14.19
N THR A 194 6.18 7.65 14.18
CA THR A 194 5.56 8.19 15.40
C THR A 194 4.98 7.09 16.28
N VAL A 195 4.32 6.07 15.68
CA VAL A 195 3.83 4.90 16.42
C VAL A 195 4.97 4.15 17.10
N LYS A 196 6.06 3.91 16.37
CA LYS A 196 7.24 3.23 16.90
C LYS A 196 7.86 3.98 18.08
N ASP A 197 8.04 5.29 17.94
CA ASP A 197 8.66 6.11 18.98
C ASP A 197 7.81 6.17 20.25
N ARG A 198 6.48 6.26 20.09
CA ARG A 198 5.55 6.18 21.22
C ARG A 198 5.63 4.82 21.92
N ALA A 199 5.55 3.73 21.17
CA ALA A 199 5.62 2.38 21.73
C ALA A 199 6.95 2.08 22.42
N ALA A 200 8.06 2.65 21.94
CA ALA A 200 9.38 2.48 22.54
C ALA A 200 9.56 3.19 23.89
N ALA A 201 8.68 4.14 24.24
CA ALA A 201 8.69 4.81 25.53
C ALA A 201 8.06 3.96 26.66
N GLU A 202 7.36 2.87 26.28
CA GLU A 202 6.65 2.01 27.21
C GLU A 202 7.50 0.83 27.67
N THR A 203 7.20 0.33 28.88
CA THR A 203 8.00 -0.75 29.53
C THR A 203 7.34 -2.13 29.48
N ASP A 204 6.05 -2.21 29.16
CA ASP A 204 5.36 -3.50 29.06
C ASP A 204 5.81 -4.27 27.79
N PRO A 205 6.17 -5.56 27.90
CA PRO A 205 6.57 -6.40 26.76
C PRO A 205 5.61 -6.40 25.56
N VAL A 206 4.32 -6.12 25.77
CA VAL A 206 3.34 -6.00 24.67
C VAL A 206 3.77 -4.92 23.67
N TRP A 207 4.38 -3.83 24.12
CA TRP A 207 4.82 -2.70 23.29
C TRP A 207 6.04 -3.03 22.43
N ALA A 208 6.90 -3.96 22.84
CA ALA A 208 8.03 -4.40 22.02
C ALA A 208 7.57 -5.04 20.70
N THR A 209 6.43 -5.73 20.71
CA THR A 209 5.82 -6.29 19.50
C THR A 209 5.25 -5.21 18.59
N ILE A 210 4.67 -4.16 19.17
CA ILE A 210 4.18 -2.97 18.45
C ILE A 210 5.35 -2.23 17.79
N VAL A 211 6.46 -2.03 18.49
CA VAL A 211 7.70 -1.42 17.93
C VAL A 211 8.15 -2.21 16.69
N THR A 212 8.24 -3.53 16.80
CA THR A 212 8.65 -4.40 15.68
C THR A 212 7.68 -4.33 14.51
N GLY A 213 6.37 -4.34 14.78
CA GLY A 213 5.33 -4.21 13.77
C GLY A 213 5.36 -2.85 13.06
N ALA A 214 5.49 -1.77 13.81
CA ALA A 214 5.59 -0.41 13.29
C ALA A 214 6.83 -0.22 12.42
N GLU A 215 7.98 -0.79 12.83
CA GLU A 215 9.20 -0.80 12.03
C GLU A 215 9.01 -1.52 10.69
N LYS A 216 8.33 -2.68 10.70
CA LYS A 216 8.01 -3.42 9.48
C LYS A 216 7.09 -2.62 8.55
N GLN A 217 6.03 -2.01 9.09
CA GLN A 217 5.10 -1.20 8.29
C GLN A 217 5.78 0.04 7.72
N ARG A 218 6.57 0.76 8.52
CA ARG A 218 7.41 1.87 8.06
C ARG A 218 8.31 1.43 6.91
N GLY A 219 8.98 0.29 7.03
CA GLY A 219 9.81 -0.28 5.97
C GLY A 219 9.04 -0.53 4.68
N GLY A 220 7.82 -1.10 4.78
CA GLY A 220 6.92 -1.29 3.64
C GLY A 220 6.61 0.02 2.92
N TRP A 221 6.13 1.04 3.64
CA TRP A 221 5.81 2.35 3.05
C TRP A 221 7.02 3.10 2.50
N THR A 222 8.20 2.94 3.10
CA THR A 222 9.46 3.48 2.55
C THR A 222 9.80 2.81 1.21
N THR A 223 9.63 1.49 1.08
CA THR A 223 9.80 0.80 -0.21
C THR A 223 8.84 1.35 -1.26
N GLU A 224 7.57 1.53 -0.92
CA GLU A 224 6.58 2.11 -1.84
C GLU A 224 6.88 3.57 -2.20
N THR A 225 7.46 4.35 -1.27
CA THR A 225 7.93 5.71 -1.53
C THR A 225 8.98 5.73 -2.63
N THR A 226 9.99 4.84 -2.55
CA THR A 226 11.04 4.74 -3.57
C THR A 226 10.44 4.35 -4.91
N PHE A 227 9.58 3.33 -4.94
CA PHE A 227 8.92 2.89 -6.17
C PHE A 227 8.12 4.01 -6.86
N ALA A 228 7.28 4.74 -6.10
CA ALA A 228 6.52 5.86 -6.65
C ALA A 228 7.44 7.00 -7.14
N GLY A 229 8.56 7.24 -6.46
CA GLY A 229 9.58 8.20 -6.89
C GLY A 229 10.25 7.81 -8.20
N ASP A 230 10.61 6.53 -8.37
CA ASP A 230 11.21 6.01 -9.60
C ASP A 230 10.24 6.13 -10.79
N GLU A 231 8.96 5.83 -10.57
CA GLU A 231 7.92 6.01 -11.58
C GLU A 231 7.72 7.50 -11.95
N ALA A 232 7.64 8.40 -10.96
CA ALA A 232 7.58 9.83 -11.22
C ALA A 232 8.81 10.31 -12.02
N GLY A 233 10.01 9.81 -11.70
CA GLY A 233 11.24 10.10 -12.43
C GLY A 233 11.16 9.67 -13.90
N ARG A 234 10.72 8.43 -14.16
CA ARG A 234 10.53 7.91 -15.53
C ARG A 234 9.61 8.80 -16.37
N TRP A 235 8.51 9.27 -15.79
CA TRP A 235 7.58 10.12 -16.52
C TRP A 235 8.08 11.56 -16.70
N ALA A 236 8.92 12.05 -15.78
CA ALA A 236 9.64 13.30 -15.98
C ALA A 236 10.60 13.22 -17.19
N GLU A 237 11.32 12.10 -17.34
CA GLU A 237 12.21 11.87 -18.50
C GLU A 237 11.42 11.82 -19.81
N ALA A 238 10.29 11.10 -19.85
CA ALA A 238 9.42 11.05 -21.04
C ALA A 238 8.85 12.44 -21.39
N ARG A 239 8.48 13.23 -20.38
CA ARG A 239 8.02 14.61 -20.56
C ARG A 239 9.13 15.48 -21.17
N ASP A 240 10.36 15.35 -20.69
CA ASP A 240 11.52 16.09 -21.19
C ASP A 240 11.88 15.71 -22.63
N GLN A 241 11.87 14.42 -22.95
CA GLN A 241 12.02 13.94 -24.32
C GLN A 241 10.95 14.55 -25.23
N ALA A 242 9.69 14.56 -24.79
CA ALA A 242 8.59 15.11 -25.56
C ALA A 242 8.69 16.63 -25.74
N GLN A 243 9.14 17.36 -24.72
CA GLN A 243 9.42 18.79 -24.83
C GLN A 243 10.51 19.07 -25.88
N GLN A 244 11.61 18.32 -25.86
CA GLN A 244 12.67 18.46 -26.86
C GLN A 244 12.17 18.15 -28.28
N GLY A 245 11.31 17.13 -28.44
CA GLY A 245 10.68 16.81 -29.72
C GLY A 245 9.78 17.92 -30.23
N TYR A 246 8.95 18.49 -29.35
CA TYR A 246 8.13 19.66 -29.65
C TYR A 246 8.99 20.82 -30.15
N ASP A 247 10.04 21.17 -29.42
CA ASP A 247 10.92 22.30 -29.74
C ASP A 247 11.62 22.12 -31.09
N ARG A 248 12.05 20.89 -31.44
CA ARG A 248 12.62 20.59 -32.77
C ARG A 248 11.63 20.86 -33.89
N MET A 249 10.34 20.58 -33.67
CA MET A 249 9.30 20.75 -34.69
C MET A 249 8.83 22.19 -34.81
N THR A 250 8.81 22.96 -33.73
CA THR A 250 8.32 24.35 -33.73
C THR A 250 9.41 25.41 -33.95
N THR A 251 10.68 25.09 -33.69
CA THR A 251 11.78 26.03 -33.93
C THR A 251 12.16 25.95 -35.41
N ARG A 252 12.02 27.04 -36.16
CA ARG A 252 12.46 27.10 -37.56
C ARG A 252 13.98 26.87 -37.64
N PRO A 253 14.47 26.09 -38.62
CA PRO A 253 15.89 25.99 -38.91
C PRO A 253 16.46 27.33 -39.36
#